data_AF-R7CWI3-F1
#
_entry.id   AF-R7CWI3-F1
#
_cell.length_a   1.000
_cell.length_b   1.000
_cell.length_c   1.000
_cell.angle_alpha   90.00
_cell.angle_beta   90.00
_cell.angle_gamma   90.00
#
_symmetry.space_group_name_H-M   'P 1'
#
loop_
_entity.id
_entity.type
_entity.pdbx_description
1 polymer ?
#
loop_
_entity_poly.entity_id
_entity_poly.type
_entity_poly.pdbx_seq_one_letter_code
_entity_poly.pdbx_strand_id
1 'polypeptide(L)'
;MIKKDFYIIGSIIVLAILVAYIINISLSYGDLISTNLTTDSWLNFWGGYCGGAFAAIVGYLAIIYSNRNSEKAINQQYNLLKEQDRRKQINDYNECLKHNLELLNVVTSKGFTTYMSPSDSTLAKKEIANKKSQIYSYDLQLRYIFQFDTKQNKSEIERKYYECWIKSRQNLSDLLDKQMDIIFRMEQNRSDWERSKILQKIIYNARQLLKIEKDIIKIEEYKNDEVNARNELTIILVRIDRCTQDIDDIMKMVDSLSFSLLSNSKELFDLSILLMKEKESLL
;
A
#
# COMPACT_ATOMS: atom_id res chain seq x y z
N MET A 1 26.44 -39.05 17.79
CA MET A 1 25.36 -40.07 17.77
C MET A 1 24.52 -39.91 19.01
N ILE A 2 23.20 -39.96 18.86
CA ILE A 2 22.28 -39.90 20.01
C ILE A 2 22.25 -41.30 20.63
N LYS A 3 22.00 -41.42 21.95
CA LYS A 3 21.94 -42.71 22.66
C LYS A 3 21.06 -43.76 21.94
N LYS A 4 19.97 -43.31 21.32
CA LYS A 4 19.04 -44.14 20.53
C LYS A 4 19.69 -44.80 19.31
N ASP A 5 20.60 -44.10 18.62
CA ASP A 5 21.29 -44.62 17.43
C ASP A 5 22.22 -45.79 17.81
N PHE A 6 22.86 -45.71 18.98
CA PHE A 6 23.68 -46.79 19.54
C PHE A 6 22.86 -48.02 19.92
N TYR A 7 21.67 -47.84 20.49
CA TYR A 7 20.79 -48.97 20.80
C TYR A 7 20.31 -49.70 19.54
N ILE A 8 20.04 -48.96 18.45
CA ILE A 8 19.57 -49.56 17.19
C ILE A 8 20.71 -50.31 16.50
N ILE A 9 21.92 -49.74 16.42
CA ILE A 9 23.09 -50.44 15.88
C ILE A 9 23.46 -51.65 16.74
N GLY A 10 23.43 -51.50 18.06
CA GLY A 10 23.64 -52.60 18.99
C GLY A 10 22.61 -53.72 18.82
N SER A 11 21.34 -53.37 18.60
CA SER A 11 20.28 -54.35 18.33
C SER A 11 20.51 -55.11 17.02
N ILE A 12 20.97 -54.44 15.95
CA ILE A 12 21.30 -55.09 14.67
C ILE A 12 22.43 -56.10 14.87
N ILE A 13 23.48 -55.73 15.62
CA ILE A 13 24.62 -56.60 15.91
C ILE A 13 24.18 -57.80 16.76
N VAL A 14 23.42 -57.58 17.83
CA VAL A 14 22.94 -58.66 18.71
C VAL A 14 22.03 -59.62 17.95
N LEU A 15 21.11 -59.10 17.13
CA LEU A 15 20.23 -59.92 16.30
C LEU A 15 21.03 -60.74 15.28
N ALA A 16 22.05 -60.13 14.66
CA ALA A 16 22.91 -60.81 13.70
C ALA A 16 23.73 -61.94 14.36
N ILE A 17 24.22 -61.75 15.57
CA ILE A 17 24.92 -62.79 16.34
C ILE A 17 23.95 -63.89 16.76
N LEU A 18 22.73 -63.55 17.16
CA LEU A 18 21.73 -64.51 17.61
C LEU A 18 21.26 -65.42 16.46
N VAL A 19 21.02 -64.86 15.27
CA VAL A 19 20.70 -65.65 14.07
C VAL A 19 21.87 -66.56 13.69
N ALA A 20 23.10 -66.06 13.76
CA ALA A 20 24.30 -66.86 13.50
C ALA A 20 24.41 -68.05 14.49
N TYR A 21 24.12 -67.80 15.76
CA TYR A 21 24.13 -68.79 16.82
C TYR A 21 23.05 -69.86 16.63
N ILE A 22 21.82 -69.48 16.25
CA ILE A 22 20.73 -70.42 15.96
C ILE A 22 21.11 -71.32 14.78
N ILE A 23 21.63 -70.75 13.68
CA ILE A 23 22.08 -71.53 12.53
C ILE A 23 23.16 -72.54 12.95
N ASN A 24 24.12 -72.12 13.77
CA ASN A 24 25.18 -72.99 14.27
C ASN A 24 24.65 -74.15 15.15
N ILE A 25 23.67 -73.89 16.02
CA ILE A 25 23.01 -74.93 16.83
C ILE A 25 22.22 -75.88 15.94
N SER A 26 21.43 -75.34 15.01
CA SER A 26 20.60 -76.14 14.10
C SER A 26 21.44 -77.09 13.24
N LEU A 27 22.70 -76.73 12.93
CA LEU A 27 23.65 -77.60 12.24
C LEU A 27 24.36 -78.59 13.17
N SER A 28 24.66 -78.19 14.42
CA SER A 28 25.45 -79.01 15.35
C SER A 28 24.64 -80.08 16.08
N TYR A 29 23.34 -79.82 16.33
CA TYR A 29 22.51 -80.65 17.20
C TYR A 29 21.15 -81.04 16.62
N GLY A 30 20.80 -80.57 15.43
CA GLY A 30 19.53 -80.89 14.78
C GLY A 30 19.71 -81.55 13.42
N ASP A 31 18.99 -82.64 13.16
CA ASP A 31 18.79 -83.20 11.80
C ASP A 31 17.91 -82.28 10.91
N LEU A 32 17.83 -80.98 11.22
CA LEU A 32 16.88 -80.05 10.61
C LEU A 32 17.36 -79.51 9.26
N ILE A 33 18.68 -79.46 9.02
CA ILE A 33 19.28 -79.02 7.75
C ILE A 33 20.47 -79.94 7.46
N SER A 34 20.33 -80.88 6.51
CA SER A 34 21.47 -81.67 6.03
C SER A 34 22.22 -80.87 4.96
N THR A 35 23.48 -80.52 5.22
CA THR A 35 24.28 -79.73 4.27
C THR A 35 25.57 -80.44 3.87
N ASN A 36 25.70 -80.78 2.59
CA ASN A 36 26.97 -81.17 1.95
C ASN A 36 27.66 -79.94 1.33
N LEU A 37 27.73 -78.84 2.07
CA LEU A 37 28.31 -77.60 1.60
C LEU A 37 29.84 -77.65 1.73
N THR A 38 30.54 -77.28 0.66
CA THR A 38 32.00 -77.15 0.68
C THR A 38 32.42 -75.98 1.58
N THR A 39 33.66 -76.03 2.10
CA THR A 39 34.24 -74.96 2.92
C THR A 39 34.14 -73.59 2.24
N ASP A 40 34.32 -73.53 0.92
CA ASP A 40 34.18 -72.31 0.13
C ASP A 40 32.74 -71.78 0.10
N SER A 41 31.75 -72.69 0.01
CA SER A 41 30.32 -72.31 0.04
C SER A 41 29.92 -71.76 1.40
N TRP A 42 30.47 -72.32 2.48
CA TRP A 42 30.28 -71.82 3.84
C TRP A 42 30.93 -70.46 4.08
N LEU A 43 32.16 -70.28 3.59
CA LEU A 43 32.86 -69.00 3.68
C LEU A 43 32.08 -67.90 2.92
N ASN A 44 31.57 -68.22 1.73
CA ASN A 44 30.76 -67.30 0.93
C ASN A 44 29.43 -66.95 1.61
N PHE A 45 28.78 -67.93 2.26
CA PHE A 45 27.57 -67.67 3.05
C PHE A 45 27.83 -66.68 4.18
N TRP A 46 28.85 -66.92 5.03
CA TRP A 46 29.17 -66.03 6.14
C TRP A 46 29.69 -64.67 5.67
N GLY A 47 30.43 -64.62 4.56
CA GLY A 47 30.85 -63.38 3.91
C GLY A 47 29.65 -62.54 3.44
N GLY A 48 28.68 -63.17 2.77
CA GLY A 48 27.43 -62.51 2.34
C GLY A 48 26.56 -62.08 3.53
N TYR A 49 26.47 -62.90 4.57
CA TYR A 49 25.73 -62.59 5.79
C TYR A 49 26.32 -61.40 6.55
N CYS A 50 27.64 -61.42 6.79
CA CYS A 50 28.33 -60.30 7.43
C CYS A 50 28.26 -59.04 6.57
N GLY A 51 28.36 -59.18 5.25
CA GLY A 51 28.18 -58.09 4.29
C GLY A 51 26.78 -57.47 4.37
N GLY A 52 25.73 -58.30 4.48
CA GLY A 52 24.34 -57.84 4.64
C GLY A 52 24.10 -57.12 5.97
N ALA A 53 24.62 -57.65 7.07
CA ALA A 53 24.55 -56.99 8.39
C ALA A 53 25.29 -55.64 8.39
N PHE A 54 26.46 -55.57 7.75
CA PHE A 54 27.22 -54.33 7.61
C PHE A 54 26.49 -53.31 6.72
N ALA A 55 25.93 -53.76 5.60
CA ALA A 55 25.14 -52.91 4.70
C ALA A 55 23.91 -52.31 5.40
N ALA A 56 23.24 -53.07 6.29
CA ALA A 56 22.13 -52.56 7.09
C ALA A 56 22.58 -51.44 8.05
N ILE A 57 23.73 -51.60 8.71
CA ILE A 57 24.31 -50.57 9.60
C ILE A 57 24.69 -49.32 8.81
N VAL A 58 25.38 -49.48 7.67
CA VAL A 58 25.80 -48.36 6.81
C VAL A 58 24.59 -47.63 6.21
N GLY A 59 23.58 -48.37 5.76
CA GLY A 59 22.32 -47.81 5.25
C GLY A 59 21.58 -47.00 6.31
N TYR A 60 21.49 -47.51 7.53
CA TYR A 60 20.91 -46.79 8.66
C TYR A 60 21.68 -45.50 9.00
N LEU A 61 23.01 -45.57 9.04
CA LEU A 61 23.86 -44.39 9.26
C LEU A 61 23.71 -43.35 8.15
N ALA A 62 23.61 -43.78 6.89
CA ALA A 62 23.39 -42.90 5.74
C ALA A 62 22.04 -42.17 5.84
N ILE A 63 20.96 -42.86 6.24
CA ILE A 63 19.64 -42.25 6.46
C ILE A 63 19.69 -41.21 7.57
N ILE A 64 20.31 -41.52 8.72
CA ILE A 64 20.45 -40.55 9.82
C ILE A 64 21.26 -39.34 9.37
N TYR A 65 22.39 -39.58 8.71
CA TYR A 65 23.26 -38.51 8.26
C TYR A 65 22.53 -37.59 7.27
N SER A 66 21.81 -38.18 6.30
CA SER A 66 20.96 -37.46 5.36
C SER A 66 19.88 -36.65 6.08
N ASN A 67 19.13 -37.26 7.00
CA ASN A 67 18.07 -36.58 7.74
C ASN A 67 18.60 -35.41 8.58
N ARG A 68 19.74 -35.57 9.27
CA ARG A 68 20.37 -34.47 10.01
C ARG A 68 20.86 -33.35 9.10
N ASN A 69 21.38 -33.69 7.92
CA ASN A 69 21.81 -32.69 6.94
C ASN A 69 20.61 -31.91 6.38
N SER A 70 19.52 -32.61 6.07
CA SER A 70 18.25 -32.01 5.64
C SER A 70 17.65 -31.12 6.73
N GLU A 71 17.65 -31.55 7.99
CA GLU A 71 17.16 -30.73 9.12
C GLU A 71 17.97 -29.44 9.29
N LYS A 72 19.30 -29.52 9.16
CA LYS A 72 20.17 -28.33 9.15
C LYS A 72 19.84 -27.39 7.98
N ALA A 73 19.65 -27.94 6.78
CA ALA A 73 19.29 -27.14 5.60
C ALA A 73 17.92 -26.46 5.75
N ILE A 74 16.93 -27.16 6.31
CA ILE A 74 15.60 -26.60 6.60
C ILE A 74 15.69 -25.47 7.63
N ASN A 75 16.45 -25.66 8.71
CA ASN A 75 16.64 -24.61 9.71
C ASN A 75 17.35 -23.38 9.14
N GLN A 76 18.33 -23.57 8.25
CA GLN A 76 18.98 -22.46 7.55
C GLN A 76 17.99 -21.71 6.65
N GLN A 77 17.18 -22.44 5.87
CA GLN A 77 16.14 -21.83 5.03
C GLN A 77 15.11 -21.07 5.86
N TYR A 78 14.68 -21.62 7.01
CA TYR A 78 13.74 -20.96 7.91
C TYR A 78 14.30 -19.65 8.46
N ASN A 79 15.57 -19.64 8.88
CA ASN A 79 16.23 -18.41 9.36
C ASN A 79 16.35 -17.36 8.25
N LEU A 80 16.71 -17.77 7.03
CA LEU A 80 16.75 -16.88 5.86
C LEU A 80 15.37 -16.29 5.56
N LEU A 81 14.31 -17.10 5.62
CA LEU A 81 12.94 -16.65 5.41
C LEU A 81 12.53 -15.62 6.46
N LYS A 82 12.84 -15.87 7.73
CA LYS A 82 12.57 -14.94 8.83
C LYS A 82 13.28 -13.60 8.64
N GLU A 83 14.54 -13.62 8.20
CA GLU A 83 15.28 -12.40 7.85
C GLU A 83 14.67 -11.67 6.65
N GLN A 84 14.23 -12.40 5.61
CA GLN A 84 13.56 -11.84 4.44
C GLN A 84 12.24 -11.17 4.80
N ASP A 85 11.39 -11.83 5.60
CA ASP A 85 10.13 -11.27 6.08
C ASP A 85 10.36 -10.00 6.88
N ARG A 86 11.39 -9.98 7.73
CA ARG A 86 11.76 -8.81 8.52
C ARG A 86 12.22 -7.64 7.65
N ARG A 87 13.07 -7.90 6.65
CA ARG A 87 13.50 -6.87 5.69
C ARG A 87 12.31 -6.33 4.88
N LYS A 88 11.38 -7.21 4.49
CA LYS A 88 10.17 -6.83 3.78
C LYS A 88 9.30 -5.91 4.62
N GLN A 89 9.07 -6.23 5.90
CA GLN A 89 8.29 -5.36 6.79
C GLN A 89 8.88 -3.95 6.90
N ILE A 90 10.21 -3.83 6.98
CA ILE A 90 10.88 -2.52 7.03
C ILE A 90 10.81 -1.80 5.69
N ASN A 91 10.93 -2.53 4.58
CA ASN A 91 10.76 -1.95 3.25
C ASN A 91 9.34 -1.42 3.04
N ASP A 92 8.31 -2.18 3.44
CA ASP A 92 6.91 -1.76 3.37
C ASP A 92 6.67 -0.52 4.24
N TYR A 93 7.30 -0.46 5.42
CA TYR A 93 7.27 0.70 6.30
C TYR A 93 7.90 1.94 5.67
N ASN A 94 9.08 1.80 5.06
CA ASN A 94 9.78 2.88 4.37
C ASN A 94 8.99 3.40 3.15
N GLU A 95 8.46 2.49 2.33
CA GLU A 95 7.64 2.87 1.18
C GLU A 95 6.36 3.60 1.62
N CYS A 96 5.74 3.21 2.74
CA CYS A 96 4.61 3.94 3.31
C CYS A 96 4.97 5.38 3.70
N LEU A 97 6.09 5.57 4.40
CA LEU A 97 6.58 6.90 4.77
C LEU A 97 6.87 7.75 3.52
N LYS A 98 7.49 7.16 2.50
CA LYS A 98 7.78 7.82 1.23
C LYS A 98 6.50 8.24 0.50
N HIS A 99 5.52 7.37 0.38
CA HIS A 99 4.22 7.70 -0.22
C HIS A 99 3.53 8.86 0.50
N ASN A 100 3.57 8.87 1.84
CA ASN A 100 3.01 9.97 2.63
C ASN A 100 3.69 11.31 2.31
N LEU A 101 5.01 11.32 2.17
CA LEU A 101 5.77 12.52 1.80
C LEU A 101 5.51 12.96 0.34
N GLU A 102 5.43 12.00 -0.59
CA GLU A 102 5.09 12.27 -2.00
C GLU A 102 3.69 12.87 -2.14
N LEU A 103 2.72 12.40 -1.35
CA LEU A 103 1.38 12.96 -1.31
C LEU A 103 1.41 14.44 -0.91
N LEU A 104 2.19 14.78 0.11
CA LEU A 104 2.27 16.11 0.70
C LEU A 104 3.23 17.05 -0.05
N ASN A 105 3.85 16.61 -1.15
CA ASN A 105 4.74 17.43 -1.94
C ASN A 105 4.01 18.66 -2.52
N VAL A 106 4.21 19.80 -1.85
CA VAL A 106 3.50 21.07 -2.08
C VAL A 106 3.70 21.63 -3.50
N VAL A 107 4.80 21.27 -4.17
CA VAL A 107 5.07 21.71 -5.55
C VAL A 107 4.06 21.10 -6.53
N THR A 108 3.64 19.86 -6.29
CA THR A 108 2.57 19.23 -7.09
C THR A 108 1.18 19.73 -6.72
N SER A 109 0.95 20.14 -5.47
CA SER A 109 -0.36 20.67 -5.06
C SER A 109 -0.57 22.13 -5.44
N LYS A 110 0.46 22.98 -5.55
CA LYS A 110 0.32 24.37 -6.03
C LYS A 110 0.00 24.47 -7.54
N GLY A 111 0.39 23.48 -8.33
CA GLY A 111 0.27 23.48 -9.80
C GLY A 111 -1.16 23.49 -10.35
N PHE A 112 -2.18 23.12 -9.56
CA PHE A 112 -3.58 23.08 -10.02
C PHE A 112 -4.17 24.47 -10.29
N THR A 113 -3.51 25.55 -9.85
CA THR A 113 -4.02 26.92 -9.98
C THR A 113 -3.36 27.76 -11.08
N THR A 114 -2.26 27.29 -11.68
CA THR A 114 -1.44 28.10 -12.59
C THR A 114 -1.83 28.01 -14.07
N TYR A 115 -2.79 27.17 -14.44
CA TYR A 115 -3.27 27.03 -15.83
C TYR A 115 -4.79 26.85 -15.84
N MET A 116 -5.55 27.88 -16.22
CA MET A 116 -7.00 27.75 -16.37
C MET A 116 -7.48 28.33 -17.71
N SER A 117 -7.20 27.62 -18.80
CA SER A 117 -8.06 27.61 -19.98
C SER A 117 -9.31 26.74 -19.71
N PRO A 118 -10.45 26.93 -20.41
CA PRO A 118 -11.64 26.08 -20.31
C PRO A 118 -11.44 24.56 -20.47
N SER A 119 -10.43 24.12 -21.22
CA SER A 119 -10.02 22.71 -21.32
C SER A 119 -9.41 22.18 -20.02
N ASP A 120 -8.84 23.10 -19.23
CA ASP A 120 -7.99 22.79 -18.09
C ASP A 120 -8.84 22.67 -16.82
N SER A 121 -10.06 23.25 -16.77
CA SER A 121 -10.92 23.16 -15.57
C SER A 121 -11.40 21.74 -15.29
N THR A 122 -11.75 20.97 -16.32
CA THR A 122 -12.19 19.57 -16.16
C THR A 122 -11.01 18.68 -15.74
N LEU A 123 -9.82 18.93 -16.29
CA LEU A 123 -8.60 18.24 -15.89
C LEU A 123 -8.26 18.55 -14.43
N ALA A 124 -8.25 19.82 -14.04
CA ALA A 124 -7.96 20.26 -12.67
C ALA A 124 -8.94 19.64 -11.66
N LYS A 125 -10.24 19.61 -11.95
CA LYS A 125 -11.24 18.92 -11.12
C LYS A 125 -10.92 17.44 -10.94
N LYS A 126 -10.54 16.76 -12.03
CA LYS A 126 -10.17 15.33 -12.00
C LYS A 126 -8.91 15.11 -11.16
N GLU A 127 -7.89 15.96 -11.30
CA GLU A 127 -6.67 15.85 -10.53
C GLU A 127 -6.90 16.11 -9.03
N ILE A 128 -7.70 17.11 -8.68
CA ILE A 128 -8.15 17.36 -7.30
C ILE A 128 -8.87 16.13 -6.74
N ALA A 129 -9.81 15.55 -7.48
CA ALA A 129 -10.54 14.35 -7.06
C ALA A 129 -9.61 13.14 -6.86
N ASN A 130 -8.67 12.93 -7.78
CA ASN A 130 -7.66 11.88 -7.68
C ASN A 130 -6.78 12.07 -6.43
N LYS A 131 -6.32 13.30 -6.17
CA LYS A 131 -5.50 13.60 -4.99
C LYS A 131 -6.28 13.35 -3.70
N LYS A 132 -7.57 13.71 -3.65
CA LYS A 132 -8.46 13.36 -2.54
C LYS A 132 -8.58 11.86 -2.33
N SER A 133 -8.72 11.08 -3.41
CA SER A 133 -8.72 9.61 -3.32
C SER A 133 -7.40 9.06 -2.75
N GLN A 134 -6.26 9.62 -3.17
CA GLN A 134 -4.95 9.22 -2.65
C GLN A 134 -4.79 9.50 -1.15
N ILE A 135 -5.35 10.60 -0.63
CA ILE A 135 -5.37 10.88 0.82
C ILE A 135 -5.98 9.70 1.58
N TYR A 136 -7.15 9.20 1.14
CA TYR A 136 -7.80 8.06 1.78
C TYR A 136 -6.98 6.77 1.65
N SER A 137 -6.43 6.52 0.45
CA SER A 137 -5.65 5.30 0.20
C SER A 137 -4.38 5.23 1.06
N TYR A 138 -3.65 6.34 1.21
CA TYR A 138 -2.42 6.37 1.99
C TYR A 138 -2.69 6.42 3.48
N ASP A 139 -3.78 7.04 3.93
CA ASP A 139 -4.22 6.95 5.32
C ASP A 139 -4.54 5.50 5.72
N LEU A 140 -5.23 4.76 4.84
CA LEU A 140 -5.50 3.34 5.06
C LEU A 140 -4.21 2.50 5.08
N GLN A 141 -3.29 2.76 4.14
CA GLN A 141 -1.98 2.10 4.09
C GLN A 141 -1.21 2.33 5.40
N LEU A 142 -1.16 3.56 5.90
CA LEU A 142 -0.50 3.91 7.15
C LEU A 142 -1.10 3.15 8.33
N ARG A 143 -2.42 3.20 8.50
CA ARG A 143 -3.11 2.51 9.59
C ARG A 143 -2.89 1.00 9.57
N TYR A 144 -2.85 0.41 8.38
CA TYR A 144 -2.58 -1.01 8.20
C TYR A 144 -1.13 -1.37 8.59
N ILE A 145 -0.14 -0.69 8.02
CA ILE A 145 1.29 -1.00 8.23
C ILE A 145 1.71 -0.72 9.66
N PHE A 146 1.27 0.40 10.23
CA PHE A 146 1.57 0.77 11.60
C PHE A 146 0.62 0.10 12.59
N GLN A 147 -0.42 -0.59 12.12
CA GLN A 147 -1.40 -1.29 12.93
C GLN A 147 -2.04 -0.37 13.99
N PHE A 148 -2.37 0.87 13.61
CA PHE A 148 -2.95 1.88 14.52
C PHE A 148 -4.33 1.48 15.06
N ASP A 149 -5.07 0.64 14.34
CA ASP A 149 -6.38 0.14 14.75
C ASP A 149 -6.31 -1.09 15.70
N THR A 150 -5.09 -1.52 16.06
CA THR A 150 -4.87 -2.67 16.96
C THR A 150 -4.54 -2.21 18.39
N LYS A 151 -4.70 -3.09 19.38
CA LYS A 151 -4.39 -2.82 20.80
C LYS A 151 -2.88 -2.77 21.13
N GLN A 152 -2.01 -2.70 20.13
CA GLN A 152 -0.57 -2.65 20.36
C GLN A 152 -0.14 -1.28 20.87
N ASN A 153 0.76 -1.27 21.86
CA ASN A 153 1.40 -0.04 22.32
C ASN A 153 2.26 0.54 21.20
N LYS A 154 2.04 1.83 20.91
CA LYS A 154 2.80 2.59 19.91
C LYS A 154 3.89 3.40 20.58
N SER A 155 5.02 3.57 19.89
CA SER A 155 6.07 4.44 20.39
C SER A 155 5.60 5.90 20.44
N GLU A 156 6.28 6.71 21.24
CA GLU A 156 5.97 8.15 21.30
C GLU A 156 6.15 8.80 19.92
N ILE A 157 7.15 8.35 19.15
CA ILE A 157 7.46 8.84 17.81
C ILE A 157 6.34 8.44 16.83
N GLU A 158 5.84 7.20 16.90
CA GLU A 158 4.72 6.74 16.06
C GLU A 158 3.46 7.57 16.30
N ARG A 159 3.17 7.88 17.57
CA ARG A 159 2.01 8.72 17.93
C ARG A 159 2.18 10.15 17.42
N LYS A 160 3.34 10.76 17.62
CA LYS A 160 3.66 12.11 17.09
C LYS A 160 3.55 12.16 15.57
N TYR A 161 4.09 11.15 14.88
CA TYR A 161 3.97 11.03 13.43
C TYR A 161 2.51 10.96 13.00
N TYR A 162 1.69 10.13 13.66
CA TYR A 162 0.27 9.99 13.31
C TYR A 162 -0.54 11.26 13.54
N GLU A 163 -0.28 11.98 14.64
CA GLU A 163 -0.90 13.29 14.91
C GLU A 163 -0.54 14.32 13.83
N CYS A 164 0.75 14.41 13.48
CA CYS A 164 1.22 15.29 12.42
C CYS A 164 0.65 14.88 11.04
N TRP A 165 0.52 13.58 10.77
CA TRP A 165 -0.11 13.04 9.57
C TRP A 165 -1.58 13.45 9.46
N ILE A 166 -2.37 13.30 10.53
CA ILE A 166 -3.78 13.72 10.58
C ILE A 166 -3.92 15.20 10.25
N LYS A 167 -3.08 16.03 10.87
CA LYS A 167 -3.08 17.48 10.62
C LYS A 167 -2.71 17.80 9.17
N SER A 168 -1.71 17.11 8.63
CA SER A 168 -1.23 17.31 7.25
C SER A 168 -2.26 16.91 6.21
N ARG A 169 -2.91 15.76 6.37
CA ARG A 169 -3.95 15.30 5.43
C ARG A 169 -5.18 16.20 5.46
N GLN A 170 -5.57 16.69 6.64
CA GLN A 170 -6.69 17.64 6.76
C GLN A 170 -6.36 18.93 6.03
N ASN A 171 -5.18 19.49 6.28
CA ASN A 171 -4.72 20.71 5.62
C ASN A 171 -4.62 20.55 4.09
N LEU A 172 -4.11 19.40 3.60
CA LEU A 172 -4.11 19.12 2.16
C LEU A 172 -5.54 19.04 1.60
N SER A 173 -6.47 18.40 2.30
CA SER A 173 -7.88 18.35 1.87
C SER A 173 -8.50 19.74 1.78
N ASP A 174 -8.29 20.57 2.81
CA ASP A 174 -8.81 21.94 2.87
C ASP A 174 -8.22 22.82 1.75
N LEU A 175 -6.93 22.64 1.44
CA LEU A 175 -6.25 23.31 0.33
C LEU A 175 -6.88 22.93 -1.01
N LEU A 176 -7.12 21.63 -1.23
CA LEU A 176 -7.76 21.13 -2.45
C LEU A 176 -9.20 21.65 -2.60
N ASP A 177 -9.94 21.78 -1.50
CA ASP A 177 -11.28 22.40 -1.50
C ASP A 177 -11.22 23.87 -1.89
N LYS A 178 -10.25 24.63 -1.37
CA LYS A 178 -10.07 26.04 -1.77
C LYS A 178 -9.68 26.19 -3.24
N GLN A 179 -8.87 25.28 -3.77
CA GLN A 179 -8.56 25.27 -5.21
C GLN A 179 -9.80 24.95 -6.06
N MET A 180 -10.67 24.06 -5.58
CA MET A 180 -11.94 23.77 -6.23
C MET A 180 -12.89 24.99 -6.21
N ASP A 181 -12.92 25.75 -5.12
CA ASP A 181 -13.69 26.99 -5.02
C ASP A 181 -13.28 28.01 -6.09
N ILE A 182 -11.97 28.13 -6.39
CA ILE A 182 -11.46 28.99 -7.47
C ILE A 182 -12.03 28.54 -8.83
N ILE A 183 -11.97 27.24 -9.12
CA ILE A 183 -12.48 26.68 -10.38
C ILE A 183 -13.97 26.98 -10.54
N PHE A 184 -14.76 26.70 -9.50
CA PHE A 184 -16.20 26.97 -9.53
C PHE A 184 -16.50 28.45 -9.70
N ARG A 185 -15.74 29.32 -9.03
CA ARG A 185 -15.94 30.77 -9.15
C ARG A 185 -15.65 31.29 -10.56
N MET A 186 -14.61 30.77 -11.21
CA MET A 186 -14.27 31.11 -12.59
C MET A 186 -15.31 30.59 -13.59
N GLU A 187 -15.79 29.35 -13.42
CA GLU A 187 -16.84 28.78 -14.28
C GLU A 187 -18.17 29.53 -14.13
N GLN A 188 -18.53 29.91 -12.89
CA GLN A 188 -19.67 30.78 -12.64
C GLN A 188 -19.49 32.12 -13.34
N ASN A 189 -18.32 32.75 -13.21
CA ASN A 189 -18.04 34.03 -13.87
C ASN A 189 -18.17 33.96 -15.39
N ARG A 190 -17.70 32.86 -16.00
CA ARG A 190 -17.85 32.61 -17.44
C ARG A 190 -19.32 32.48 -17.82
N SER A 191 -20.10 31.75 -17.03
CA SER A 191 -21.54 31.55 -17.26
C SER A 191 -22.31 32.87 -17.11
N ASP A 192 -21.98 33.66 -16.10
CA ASP A 192 -22.51 35.01 -15.86
C ASP A 192 -22.18 35.95 -17.03
N TRP A 193 -20.95 35.89 -17.57
CA TRP A 193 -20.55 36.63 -18.77
C TRP A 193 -21.39 36.27 -20.00
N GLU A 194 -21.59 34.98 -20.29
CA GLU A 194 -22.42 34.55 -21.42
C GLU A 194 -23.90 34.93 -21.23
N ARG A 195 -24.42 34.81 -20.01
CA ARG A 195 -25.79 35.25 -19.67
C ARG A 195 -25.94 36.77 -19.87
N SER A 196 -24.93 37.56 -19.50
CA SER A 196 -24.94 39.02 -19.71
C SER A 196 -25.10 39.39 -21.19
N LYS A 197 -24.40 38.70 -22.09
CA LYS A 197 -24.50 38.90 -23.54
C LYS A 197 -25.91 38.59 -24.06
N ILE A 198 -26.53 37.52 -23.54
CA ILE A 198 -27.91 37.14 -23.89
C ILE A 198 -28.89 38.22 -23.42
N LEU A 199 -28.78 38.67 -22.16
CA LEU A 199 -29.65 39.71 -21.61
C LEU A 199 -29.51 41.04 -22.36
N GLN A 200 -28.28 41.42 -22.76
CA GLN A 200 -28.06 42.60 -23.60
C GLN A 200 -28.78 42.49 -24.95
N LYS A 201 -28.78 41.31 -25.58
CA LYS A 201 -29.55 41.06 -26.81
C LYS A 201 -31.05 41.15 -26.59
N ILE A 202 -31.57 40.61 -25.47
CA ILE A 202 -32.99 40.70 -25.12
C ILE A 202 -33.41 42.16 -24.95
N ILE A 203 -32.65 42.94 -24.18
CA ILE A 203 -32.87 44.39 -23.98
C ILE A 203 -32.85 45.12 -25.32
N TYR A 204 -31.87 44.83 -26.17
CA TYR A 204 -31.78 45.44 -27.50
C TYR A 204 -33.01 45.11 -28.36
N ASN A 205 -33.41 43.84 -28.43
CA ASN A 205 -34.55 43.40 -29.23
C ASN A 205 -35.86 44.00 -28.72
N ALA A 206 -36.10 43.97 -27.41
CA ALA A 206 -37.29 44.59 -26.79
C ALA A 206 -37.38 46.07 -27.16
N ARG A 207 -36.26 46.81 -27.09
CA ARG A 207 -36.20 48.22 -27.51
C ARG A 207 -36.49 48.44 -28.99
N GLN A 208 -36.11 47.53 -29.88
CA GLN A 208 -36.44 47.67 -31.30
C GLN A 208 -37.93 47.36 -31.55
N LEU A 209 -38.48 46.34 -30.89
CA LEU A 209 -39.90 45.99 -31.00
C LEU A 209 -40.80 47.11 -30.48
N LEU A 210 -40.44 47.74 -29.35
CA LEU A 210 -41.15 48.90 -28.79
C LEU A 210 -41.23 50.10 -29.73
N LYS A 211 -40.34 50.23 -30.72
CA LYS A 211 -40.39 51.32 -31.72
C LYS A 211 -41.39 51.07 -32.85
N ILE A 212 -41.74 49.82 -33.10
CA ILE A 212 -42.52 49.40 -34.28
C ILE A 212 -43.92 48.94 -33.87
N GLU A 213 -44.06 48.36 -32.66
CA GLU A 213 -45.30 47.81 -32.15
C GLU A 213 -46.36 48.89 -31.88
N LYS A 214 -47.61 48.59 -32.21
CA LYS A 214 -48.76 49.48 -32.01
C LYS A 214 -49.80 48.90 -31.05
N ASP A 215 -49.74 47.59 -30.82
CA ASP A 215 -50.61 46.91 -29.86
C ASP A 215 -50.21 47.24 -28.41
N ILE A 216 -51.13 47.84 -27.66
CA ILE A 216 -50.92 48.29 -26.28
C ILE A 216 -50.52 47.13 -25.36
N ILE A 217 -51.11 45.94 -25.56
CA ILE A 217 -50.83 44.77 -24.72
C ILE A 217 -49.40 44.32 -24.93
N LYS A 218 -48.97 44.19 -26.19
CA LYS A 218 -47.59 43.80 -26.55
C LYS A 218 -46.55 44.83 -26.15
N ILE A 219 -46.88 46.13 -26.22
CA ILE A 219 -46.01 47.20 -25.72
C ILE A 219 -45.72 47.01 -24.23
N GLU A 220 -46.73 46.67 -23.44
CA GLU A 220 -46.57 46.45 -22.00
C GLU A 220 -45.74 45.19 -21.70
N GLU A 221 -45.96 44.10 -22.45
CA GLU A 221 -45.14 42.89 -22.39
C GLU A 221 -43.66 43.19 -22.68
N TYR A 222 -43.35 43.86 -23.79
CA TYR A 222 -41.97 44.19 -24.15
C TYR A 222 -41.29 45.14 -23.16
N LYS A 223 -42.04 46.07 -22.54
CA LYS A 223 -41.52 46.90 -21.44
C LYS A 223 -41.16 46.08 -20.22
N ASN A 224 -42.04 45.15 -19.82
CA ASN A 224 -41.78 44.26 -18.69
C ASN A 224 -40.55 43.39 -18.95
N ASP A 225 -40.42 42.84 -20.15
CA ASP A 225 -39.25 42.05 -20.56
C ASP A 225 -37.95 42.88 -20.51
N GLU A 226 -37.98 44.13 -20.98
CA GLU A 226 -36.81 45.03 -20.90
C GLU A 226 -36.42 45.30 -19.44
N VAL A 227 -37.39 45.65 -18.59
CA VAL A 227 -37.14 45.97 -17.18
C VAL A 227 -36.61 44.76 -16.43
N ASN A 228 -37.22 43.59 -16.61
CA ASN A 228 -36.79 42.34 -15.99
C ASN A 228 -35.38 41.96 -16.42
N ALA A 229 -35.09 42.00 -17.73
CA ALA A 229 -33.76 41.69 -18.26
C ALA A 229 -32.69 42.69 -17.76
N ARG A 230 -33.04 43.97 -17.59
CA ARG A 230 -32.14 45.00 -17.08
C ARG A 230 -31.84 44.83 -15.59
N ASN A 231 -32.84 44.46 -14.80
CA ASN A 231 -32.66 44.15 -13.38
C ASN A 231 -31.75 42.93 -13.21
N GLU A 232 -31.99 41.85 -13.97
CA GLU A 232 -31.15 40.65 -13.94
C GLU A 232 -29.71 40.95 -14.39
N LEU A 233 -29.54 41.74 -15.46
CA LEU A 233 -28.23 42.14 -15.96
C LEU A 233 -27.43 42.92 -14.92
N THR A 234 -28.08 43.82 -14.18
CA THR A 234 -27.43 44.61 -13.13
C THR A 234 -26.87 43.70 -12.03
N ILE A 235 -27.63 42.70 -11.59
CA ILE A 235 -27.19 41.71 -10.59
C ILE A 235 -26.01 40.87 -11.11
N ILE A 236 -26.06 40.47 -12.38
CA ILE A 236 -24.98 39.70 -13.02
C ILE A 236 -23.69 40.52 -13.12
N LEU A 237 -23.77 41.77 -13.56
CA LEU A 237 -22.58 42.63 -13.70
C LEU A 237 -21.89 42.85 -12.36
N VAL A 238 -22.64 43.10 -11.28
CA VAL A 238 -22.08 43.21 -9.92
C VAL A 238 -21.34 41.93 -9.51
N ARG A 239 -21.87 40.75 -9.86
CA ARG A 239 -21.19 39.47 -9.59
C ARG A 239 -19.94 39.29 -10.45
N ILE A 240 -19.95 39.71 -11.71
CA ILE A 240 -18.77 39.66 -12.58
C ILE A 240 -17.66 40.55 -12.01
N ASP A 241 -17.98 41.78 -11.62
CA ASP A 241 -17.03 42.76 -11.11
C ASP A 241 -16.37 42.29 -9.79
N ARG A 242 -17.10 41.52 -8.98
CA ARG A 242 -16.56 40.95 -7.72
C ARG A 242 -15.62 39.75 -7.93
N CYS A 243 -15.60 39.14 -9.12
CA CYS A 243 -14.89 37.89 -9.37
C CYS A 243 -13.41 37.95 -9.00
N THR A 244 -12.72 39.03 -9.38
CA THR A 244 -11.30 39.20 -9.07
C THR A 244 -11.06 39.25 -7.57
N GLN A 245 -11.88 39.99 -6.84
CA GLN A 245 -11.78 40.09 -5.38
C GLN A 245 -12.05 38.74 -4.70
N ASP A 246 -13.09 38.02 -5.13
CA ASP A 246 -13.41 36.69 -4.60
C ASP A 246 -12.24 35.72 -4.81
N ILE A 247 -11.63 35.73 -6.01
CA ILE A 247 -10.48 34.88 -6.33
C ILE A 247 -9.26 35.26 -5.48
N ASP A 248 -8.94 36.55 -5.35
CA ASP A 248 -7.81 37.03 -4.54
C ASP A 248 -7.96 36.61 -3.07
N ASP A 249 -9.17 36.68 -2.52
CA ASP A 249 -9.43 36.29 -1.13
C ASP A 249 -9.30 34.77 -0.94
N ILE A 250 -9.73 33.96 -1.91
CA ILE A 250 -9.49 32.51 -1.89
C ILE A 250 -7.99 32.20 -2.04
N MET A 251 -7.27 32.91 -2.92
CA MET A 251 -5.83 32.71 -3.14
C MET A 251 -5.01 32.97 -1.87
N LYS A 252 -5.35 34.01 -1.08
CA LYS A 252 -4.72 34.25 0.23
C LYS A 252 -4.87 33.05 1.18
N MET A 253 -6.05 32.40 1.18
CA MET A 253 -6.27 31.20 1.97
C MET A 253 -5.44 30.03 1.46
N VAL A 254 -5.38 29.84 0.14
CA VAL A 254 -4.55 28.80 -0.50
C VAL A 254 -3.08 28.97 -0.12
N ASP A 255 -2.55 30.19 -0.12
CA ASP A 255 -1.16 30.44 0.28
C ASP A 255 -0.90 30.16 1.76
N SER A 256 -1.82 30.55 2.64
CA SER A 256 -1.74 30.23 4.08
C SER A 256 -1.74 28.71 4.33
N LEU A 257 -2.66 27.98 3.69
CA LEU A 257 -2.74 26.52 3.81
C LEU A 257 -1.49 25.85 3.24
N SER A 258 -0.99 26.35 2.10
CA SER A 258 0.24 25.85 1.47
C SER A 258 1.46 26.02 2.37
N PHE A 259 1.59 27.16 3.05
CA PHE A 259 2.68 27.40 4.00
C PHE A 259 2.61 26.45 5.20
N SER A 260 1.41 26.29 5.77
CA SER A 260 1.17 25.34 6.86
C SER A 260 1.46 23.89 6.43
N LEU A 261 1.11 23.52 5.19
CA LEU A 261 1.32 22.19 4.64
C LEU A 261 2.83 21.90 4.46
N LEU A 262 3.57 22.89 3.97
CA LEU A 262 5.03 22.81 3.86
C LEU A 262 5.70 22.62 5.22
N SER A 263 5.23 23.34 6.24
CA SER A 263 5.73 23.18 7.61
C SER A 263 5.49 21.77 8.14
N ASN A 264 4.26 21.26 8.02
CA ASN A 264 3.94 19.91 8.51
C ASN A 264 4.67 18.82 7.69
N SER A 265 4.87 19.02 6.38
CA SER A 265 5.63 18.09 5.53
C SER A 265 7.09 17.96 5.96
N LYS A 266 7.72 19.06 6.38
CA LYS A 266 9.09 19.02 6.95
C LYS A 266 9.12 18.26 8.27
N GLU A 267 8.17 18.53 9.15
CA GLU A 267 8.05 17.81 10.43
C GLU A 267 7.84 16.30 10.21
N LEU A 268 6.98 15.92 9.27
CA LEU A 268 6.78 14.52 8.89
C LEU A 268 8.04 13.88 8.32
N PHE A 269 8.85 14.62 7.54
CA PHE A 269 10.13 14.12 7.03
C PHE A 269 11.09 13.81 8.18
N ASP A 270 11.24 14.73 9.13
CA ASP A 270 12.12 14.54 10.29
C ASP A 270 11.65 13.35 11.15
N LEU A 271 10.34 13.25 11.40
CA LEU A 271 9.75 12.12 12.12
C LEU A 271 9.91 10.79 11.36
N SER A 272 9.82 10.81 10.03
CA SER A 272 10.04 9.61 9.19
C SER A 272 11.45 9.05 9.38
N ILE A 273 12.46 9.92 9.43
CA ILE A 273 13.86 9.52 9.68
C ILE A 273 14.01 8.92 11.07
N LEU A 274 13.39 9.53 12.09
CA LEU A 274 13.45 9.02 13.46
C LEU A 274 12.76 7.66 13.59
N LEU A 275 11.60 7.48 12.95
CA LEU A 275 10.89 6.20 12.92
C LEU A 275 11.69 5.10 12.24
N MET A 276 12.33 5.41 11.10
CA MET A 276 13.19 4.44 10.42
C MET A 276 14.34 3.97 11.32
N LYS A 277 15.01 4.91 12.01
CA LYS A 277 16.06 4.56 12.99
C LYS A 277 15.52 3.71 14.14
N GLU A 278 14.33 4.01 14.65
CA GLU A 278 13.69 3.22 15.70
C GLU A 278 13.42 1.78 15.22
N LYS A 279 12.84 1.61 14.03
CA LYS A 279 12.56 0.28 13.46
C LYS A 279 13.81 -0.51 13.10
N GLU A 280 14.84 0.16 12.59
CA GLU A 280 16.15 -0.45 12.34
C GLU A 280 16.88 -0.83 13.63
N SER A 281 16.70 -0.10 14.74
CA SER A 281 17.30 -0.47 16.02
C SER A 281 16.64 -1.71 16.65
N LEU A 282 15.38 -1.98 16.29
CA LEU A 282 14.67 -3.17 16.76
C LEU A 282 15.14 -4.44 16.03
N LEU A 283 15.66 -4.32 14.79
CA LEU A 283 16.85 -5.06 14.26
C LEU A 283 17.29 -6.38 14.89
#